data_AF-A0A3M8V9R7-F1
#
_entry.id   AF-A0A3M8V9R7-F1
#
_cell.length_a   1.000
_cell.length_b   1.000
_cell.length_c   1.000
_cell.angle_alpha   90.00
_cell.angle_beta   90.00
_cell.angle_gamma   90.00
#
_symmetry.space_group_name_H-M   'P 1'
#
loop_
_entity.id
_entity.type
_entity.pdbx_description
1 polymer ?
#
loop_
_entity_poly.entity_id
_entity_poly.type
_entity_poly.pdbx_seq_one_letter_code
_entity_poly.pdbx_strand_id
1 'polypeptide(L)'
;AAARDGRSAELAARLEAVGHLAATDVAAAASAGDAAALELIREGGMRTGQVIAGLVSFFNPGLVVIGGGVTGLGHTLLAAIRTQVYRQSLPLATGNLPIVLGELGPAAGVTGAARLISDHLFSPA
;
A
#
# COMPACT_ATOMS: atom_id res chain seq x y z
N ALA A 1 13.67 -12.57 -7.97
CA ALA A 1 15.07 -12.15 -7.78
C ALA A 1 15.52 -12.50 -6.36
N ALA A 2 15.08 -11.80 -5.31
CA ALA A 2 15.56 -12.00 -3.93
C ALA A 2 15.59 -13.47 -3.43
N ALA A 3 14.55 -14.25 -3.71
CA ALA A 3 14.50 -15.68 -3.41
C ALA A 3 15.53 -16.53 -4.19
N ARG A 4 15.74 -16.22 -5.48
CA ARG A 4 16.64 -16.98 -6.36
C ARG A 4 18.11 -16.59 -6.19
N ASP A 5 18.36 -15.33 -5.84
CA ASP A 5 19.71 -14.78 -5.66
C ASP A 5 20.26 -15.04 -4.23
N GLY A 6 19.53 -15.80 -3.40
CA GLY A 6 19.94 -16.13 -2.02
C GLY A 6 19.85 -14.97 -1.02
N ARG A 7 19.21 -13.85 -1.37
CA ARG A 7 19.10 -12.66 -0.51
C ARG A 7 17.99 -12.77 0.54
N SER A 8 17.04 -13.68 0.35
CA SER A 8 15.96 -13.96 1.29
C SER A 8 15.80 -15.47 1.45
N ALA A 9 16.17 -15.99 2.62
CA ALA A 9 16.01 -17.41 2.94
C ALA A 9 14.52 -17.77 3.09
N GLU A 10 13.73 -16.87 3.67
CA GLU A 10 12.30 -17.09 3.88
C GLU A 10 11.51 -17.13 2.56
N LEU A 11 11.81 -16.23 1.62
CA LEU A 11 11.19 -16.25 0.30
C LEU A 11 11.70 -17.42 -0.55
N ALA A 12 12.95 -17.85 -0.38
CA ALA A 12 13.49 -19.03 -1.06
C ALA A 12 12.74 -20.30 -0.59
N ALA A 13 12.60 -20.50 0.71
CA ALA A 13 11.90 -21.64 1.29
C ALA A 13 10.44 -21.73 0.82
N ARG A 14 9.73 -20.59 0.77
CA ARG A 14 8.35 -20.53 0.27
C ARG A 14 8.24 -20.82 -1.22
N LEU A 15 9.19 -20.31 -2.01
CA LEU A 15 9.23 -20.57 -3.44
C LEU A 15 9.47 -22.05 -3.72
N GLU A 16 10.31 -22.71 -2.93
CA GLU A 16 10.53 -24.17 -3.03
C GLU A 16 9.29 -24.97 -2.62
N ALA A 17 8.59 -24.55 -1.56
CA ALA A 17 7.42 -25.26 -1.05
C ALA A 17 6.17 -25.14 -1.94
N VAL A 18 5.91 -23.94 -2.49
CA VAL A 18 4.64 -23.62 -3.19
C VAL A 18 4.84 -23.41 -4.70
N GLY A 19 6.08 -23.23 -5.16
CA GLY A 19 6.39 -23.02 -6.58
C GLY A 19 6.13 -21.60 -7.10
N HIS A 20 5.47 -20.75 -6.32
CA HIS A 20 5.23 -19.34 -6.63
C HIS A 20 5.31 -18.46 -5.39
N LEU A 21 5.45 -17.15 -5.59
CA LEU A 21 5.43 -16.14 -4.53
C LEU A 21 4.36 -15.10 -4.81
N ALA A 22 3.59 -14.73 -3.79
CA ALA A 22 2.63 -13.64 -3.79
C ALA A 22 3.10 -12.49 -2.89
N ALA A 23 2.42 -11.35 -2.97
CA ALA A 23 2.70 -10.20 -2.09
C ALA A 23 2.52 -10.54 -0.60
N THR A 24 1.61 -11.47 -0.28
CA THR A 24 1.42 -12.01 1.07
C THR A 24 2.64 -12.74 1.60
N ASP A 25 3.44 -13.37 0.73
CA ASP A 25 4.68 -14.03 1.14
C ASP A 25 5.76 -13.01 1.50
N VAL A 26 5.83 -11.91 0.76
CA VAL A 26 6.71 -10.78 1.08
C VAL A 26 6.30 -10.16 2.42
N ALA A 27 5.00 -9.99 2.65
CA ALA A 27 4.49 -9.49 3.93
C ALA A 27 4.91 -10.38 5.09
N ALA A 28 4.67 -11.69 4.97
CA ALA A 28 4.99 -12.64 6.02
C ALA A 28 6.51 -12.78 6.23
N ALA A 29 7.31 -12.74 5.17
CA ALA A 29 8.77 -12.73 5.29
C ALA A 29 9.30 -11.48 5.99
N ALA A 30 8.74 -10.31 5.66
CA ALA A 30 9.08 -9.08 6.36
C ALA A 30 8.67 -9.12 7.84
N SER A 31 7.51 -9.71 8.17
CA SER A 31 7.09 -9.93 9.56
C SER A 31 8.01 -10.90 10.31
N ALA A 32 8.65 -11.84 9.61
CA ALA A 32 9.68 -12.72 10.16
C ALA A 32 11.06 -12.07 10.29
N GLY A 33 11.21 -10.78 9.92
CA GLY A 33 12.46 -10.04 10.02
C GLY A 33 13.40 -10.20 8.81
N ASP A 34 12.91 -10.76 7.70
CA ASP A 34 13.72 -10.87 6.47
C ASP A 34 14.05 -9.48 5.90
N ALA A 35 15.34 -9.13 5.91
CA ALA A 35 15.81 -7.82 5.50
C ALA A 35 15.55 -7.52 4.01
N ALA A 36 15.64 -8.53 3.14
CA ALA A 36 15.37 -8.36 1.72
C ALA A 36 13.87 -8.14 1.46
N ALA A 37 12.99 -8.83 2.19
CA ALA A 37 11.55 -8.58 2.13
C ALA A 37 11.19 -7.17 2.63
N LEU A 38 11.78 -6.72 3.74
CA LEU A 38 11.61 -5.35 4.24
C LEU A 38 12.06 -4.30 3.20
N GLU A 39 13.20 -4.54 2.56
CA GLU A 39 13.72 -3.66 1.51
C GLU A 39 12.79 -3.61 0.28
N LEU A 40 12.25 -4.77 -0.14
CA LEU A 40 11.27 -4.83 -1.23
C LEU A 40 10.01 -4.01 -0.93
N ILE A 41 9.50 -4.08 0.31
CA ILE A 41 8.36 -3.28 0.75
C ILE A 41 8.71 -1.79 0.72
N ARG A 42 9.90 -1.43 1.23
CA ARG A 42 10.37 -0.04 1.26
C ARG A 42 10.50 0.54 -0.15
N GLU A 43 11.10 -0.21 -1.07
CA GLU A 43 11.25 0.20 -2.47
C GLU A 43 9.89 0.38 -3.16
N GLY A 44 8.97 -0.57 -2.98
CA GLY A 44 7.61 -0.48 -3.49
C GLY A 44 6.87 0.75 -2.93
N GLY A 45 7.03 1.02 -1.64
CA GLY A 45 6.46 2.19 -0.97
C GLY A 45 7.02 3.51 -1.48
N MET A 46 8.33 3.60 -1.74
CA MET A 46 8.94 4.80 -2.34
C MET A 46 8.43 5.06 -3.76
N ARG A 47 8.35 4.03 -4.61
CA ARG A 47 7.83 4.17 -5.97
C ARG A 47 6.36 4.63 -5.97
N THR A 48 5.55 4.03 -5.10
CA THR A 48 4.14 4.41 -4.92
C THR A 48 4.01 5.83 -4.39
N GLY A 49 4.80 6.19 -3.38
CA GLY A 49 4.79 7.52 -2.79
C GLY A 49 5.20 8.62 -3.76
N GLN A 50 6.06 8.34 -4.75
CA GLN A 50 6.44 9.31 -5.78
C GLN A 50 5.25 9.68 -6.67
N VAL A 51 4.44 8.69 -7.07
CA VAL A 51 3.21 8.93 -7.83
C VAL A 51 2.21 9.71 -6.98
N ILE A 52 2.03 9.30 -5.72
CA ILE A 52 1.13 9.99 -4.78
C ILE A 52 1.56 11.44 -4.56
N ALA A 53 2.85 11.72 -4.43
CA ALA A 53 3.34 13.09 -4.26
C ALA A 53 2.91 14.00 -5.41
N GLY A 54 3.01 13.52 -6.66
CA GLY A 54 2.52 14.26 -7.83
C GLY A 54 1.01 14.51 -7.78
N LEU A 55 0.23 13.49 -7.40
CA LEU A 55 -1.23 13.63 -7.23
C LEU A 55 -1.60 14.61 -6.11
N VAL A 56 -0.88 14.57 -4.99
CA VAL A 56 -1.08 15.50 -3.86
C VAL A 56 -0.78 16.93 -4.29
N SER A 57 0.34 17.15 -4.98
CA SER A 57 0.70 18.48 -5.49
C SER A 57 -0.30 19.01 -6.52
N PHE A 58 -0.92 18.14 -7.31
CA PHE A 58 -1.88 18.55 -8.34
C PHE A 58 -3.30 18.77 -7.78
N PHE A 59 -3.81 17.85 -6.97
CA PHE A 59 -5.20 17.86 -6.50
C PHE A 59 -5.40 18.53 -5.12
N ASN A 60 -4.33 18.68 -4.32
CA ASN A 60 -4.40 19.14 -2.93
C ASN A 60 -5.51 18.46 -2.11
N PRO A 61 -5.51 17.11 -2.01
CA PRO A 61 -6.59 16.38 -1.35
C PRO A 61 -6.59 16.59 0.16
N GLY A 62 -7.75 16.36 0.80
CA GLY A 62 -7.86 16.34 2.26
C GLY A 62 -7.54 14.98 2.91
N LEU A 63 -7.45 13.90 2.14
CA LEU A 63 -7.22 12.53 2.62
C LEU A 63 -6.72 11.64 1.48
N VAL A 64 -5.75 10.75 1.79
CA VAL A 64 -5.35 9.65 0.90
C VAL A 64 -5.59 8.33 1.62
N VAL A 65 -6.38 7.45 0.99
CA VAL A 65 -6.66 6.10 1.50
C VAL A 65 -5.99 5.06 0.60
N ILE A 66 -5.15 4.21 1.19
CA ILE A 66 -4.47 3.11 0.51
C ILE A 66 -5.26 1.82 0.74
N GLY A 67 -5.86 1.29 -0.32
CA GLY A 67 -6.64 0.04 -0.30
C GLY A 67 -5.98 -1.13 -1.04
N GLY A 68 -6.71 -2.23 -1.15
CA GLY A 68 -6.30 -3.43 -1.90
C GLY A 68 -5.42 -4.41 -1.10
N GLY A 69 -4.98 -5.49 -1.75
CA GLY A 69 -4.24 -6.58 -1.11
C GLY A 69 -2.86 -6.20 -0.54
N VAL A 70 -2.39 -4.98 -0.82
CA VAL A 70 -1.15 -4.42 -0.26
C VAL A 70 -1.31 -3.88 1.16
N THR A 71 -2.54 -3.74 1.68
CA THR A 71 -2.76 -3.36 3.08
C THR A 71 -2.17 -4.37 4.05
N GLY A 72 -2.02 -5.64 3.64
CA GLY A 72 -1.33 -6.68 4.40
C GLY A 72 0.16 -6.42 4.64
N LEU A 73 0.80 -5.54 3.85
CA LEU A 73 2.18 -5.07 4.08
C LEU A 73 2.26 -4.02 5.21
N GLY A 74 1.10 -3.53 5.66
CA GLY A 74 0.93 -2.79 6.90
C GLY A 74 1.64 -1.44 6.96
N HIS A 75 2.08 -1.10 8.17
CA HIS A 75 2.66 0.21 8.49
C HIS A 75 4.01 0.48 7.81
N THR A 76 4.78 -0.55 7.46
CA THR A 76 6.08 -0.38 6.78
C THR A 76 5.89 0.23 5.39
N LEU A 77 4.93 -0.29 4.62
CA LEU A 77 4.59 0.28 3.31
C LEU A 77 4.09 1.72 3.47
N LEU A 78 3.17 1.94 4.40
CA LEU A 78 2.59 3.26 4.66
C LEU A 78 3.65 4.28 5.07
N ALA A 79 4.61 3.88 5.91
CA ALA A 79 5.73 4.72 6.32
C ALA A 79 6.60 5.11 5.12
N ALA A 80 6.97 4.15 4.27
CA ALA A 80 7.75 4.42 3.07
C ALA A 80 7.03 5.38 2.09
N ILE A 81 5.71 5.21 1.92
CA ILE A 81 4.87 6.13 1.15
C ILE A 81 4.91 7.54 1.75
N ARG A 82 4.61 7.67 3.05
CA ARG A 82 4.61 8.97 3.75
C ARG A 82 5.95 9.67 3.65
N THR A 83 7.05 8.94 3.88
CA THR A 83 8.40 9.50 3.74
C THR A 83 8.63 10.08 2.36
N GLN A 84 8.22 9.37 1.29
CA GLN A 84 8.43 9.85 -0.06
C GLN A 84 7.54 11.07 -0.39
N VAL A 85 6.26 11.03 0.02
CA VAL A 85 5.34 12.16 -0.18
C VAL A 85 5.86 13.41 0.52
N TYR A 86 6.27 13.31 1.79
CA TYR A 86 6.80 14.44 2.54
C TYR A 86 8.14 14.97 2.01
N ARG A 87 8.95 14.13 1.36
CA ARG A 87 10.19 14.57 0.71
C ARG A 87 9.95 15.40 -0.56
N GLN A 88 8.87 15.13 -1.28
CA GLN A 88 8.61 15.71 -2.60
C GLN A 88 7.55 16.82 -2.59
N SER A 89 6.71 16.88 -1.57
CA SER A 89 5.69 17.92 -1.44
C SER A 89 6.22 19.15 -0.69
N LEU A 90 5.92 20.35 -1.20
CA LEU A 90 6.29 21.62 -0.59
C LEU A 90 5.70 21.74 0.84
N PRO A 91 6.46 22.24 1.83
CA PRO A 91 6.08 22.23 3.27
C PRO A 91 4.73 22.87 3.63
N LEU A 92 4.17 23.72 2.75
CA LEU A 92 2.94 24.47 3.01
C LEU A 92 1.64 23.72 2.63
N ALA A 93 1.72 22.61 1.87
CA ALA A 93 0.53 21.85 1.44
C ALA A 93 0.31 20.53 2.20
N THR A 94 1.36 19.97 2.83
CA THR A 94 1.31 18.61 3.43
C THR A 94 1.36 18.57 4.94
N GLY A 95 1.35 19.71 5.62
CA GLY A 95 1.45 19.78 7.09
C GLY A 95 0.40 18.96 7.86
N ASN A 96 -0.70 18.55 7.19
CA ASN A 96 -1.76 17.77 7.83
C ASN A 96 -2.46 16.75 6.91
N LEU A 97 -1.88 16.34 5.78
CA LEU A 97 -2.52 15.37 4.87
C LEU A 97 -2.51 13.96 5.51
N PRO A 98 -3.68 13.40 5.89
CA PRO A 98 -3.73 12.04 6.40
C PRO A 98 -3.55 11.06 5.24
N ILE A 99 -2.58 10.16 5.39
CA ILE A 99 -2.38 9.02 4.49
C ILE A 99 -2.62 7.76 5.31
N VAL A 100 -3.72 7.05 5.06
CA VAL A 100 -4.21 5.94 5.91
C VAL A 100 -4.41 4.65 5.12
N LEU A 101 -4.50 3.52 5.81
CA LEU A 101 -4.92 2.25 5.20
C LEU A 101 -6.46 2.17 5.22
N GLY A 102 -7.05 1.61 4.17
CA GLY A 102 -8.48 1.34 4.12
C GLY A 102 -8.89 0.20 5.07
N GLU A 103 -9.97 0.40 5.83
CA GLU A 103 -10.41 -0.53 6.87
C GLU A 103 -11.41 -1.59 6.36
N LEU A 104 -12.06 -1.34 5.22
CA LEU A 104 -13.13 -2.20 4.69
C LEU A 104 -12.62 -3.50 4.05
N GLY A 105 -11.32 -3.62 3.80
CA GLY A 105 -10.71 -4.84 3.26
C GLY A 105 -11.43 -5.40 2.03
N PRO A 106 -11.66 -6.72 1.95
CA PRO A 106 -12.38 -7.36 0.83
C PRO A 106 -13.82 -6.87 0.64
N ALA A 107 -14.46 -6.33 1.69
CA ALA A 107 -15.83 -5.84 1.62
C ALA A 107 -15.95 -4.47 0.91
N ALA A 108 -14.85 -3.73 0.75
CA ALA A 108 -14.85 -2.37 0.20
C ALA A 108 -15.60 -2.27 -1.14
N GLY A 109 -15.39 -3.24 -2.04
CA GLY A 109 -16.04 -3.25 -3.36
C GLY A 109 -17.55 -3.47 -3.28
N VAL A 110 -17.99 -4.45 -2.48
CA VAL A 110 -19.42 -4.76 -2.31
C VAL A 110 -20.14 -3.62 -1.58
N THR A 111 -19.52 -3.05 -0.55
CA THR A 111 -20.04 -1.87 0.16
C THR A 111 -20.19 -0.67 -0.78
N GLY A 112 -19.20 -0.43 -1.64
CA GLY A 112 -19.29 0.62 -2.67
C GLY A 112 -20.45 0.39 -3.64
N ALA A 113 -20.62 -0.85 -4.13
CA ALA A 113 -21.73 -1.20 -5.02
C ALA A 113 -23.11 -1.01 -4.37
N ALA A 114 -23.27 -1.44 -3.12
CA ALA A 114 -24.50 -1.22 -2.36
C ALA A 114 -24.79 0.27 -2.13
N ARG A 115 -23.74 1.08 -1.89
CA ARG A 115 -23.87 2.53 -1.74
C ARG A 115 -24.30 3.21 -3.04
N LEU A 116 -23.72 2.80 -4.18
CA LEU A 116 -24.05 3.35 -5.50
C LEU A 116 -25.52 3.15 -5.85
N ILE A 117 -26.08 1.94 -5.65
CA ILE A 117 -27.50 1.71 -5.93
C ILE A 117 -28.40 2.45 -4.94
N SER A 118 -28.01 2.54 -3.67
CA SER A 118 -28.75 3.32 -2.67
C SER A 118 -28.78 4.81 -3.03
N ASP A 119 -27.65 5.40 -3.45
CA ASP A 119 -27.61 6.79 -3.92
C ASP A 119 -28.50 7.02 -5.14
N HIS A 120 -28.51 6.08 -6.08
CA HIS A 120 -29.35 6.19 -7.27
C HIS A 120 -30.85 6.16 -6.92
N LEU A 121 -31.26 5.25 -6.04
CA LEU A 121 -32.67 5.10 -5.64
C LEU A 121 -33.18 6.24 -4.75
N PHE A 122 -32.31 6.84 -3.95
CA PHE A 122 -32.67 7.87 -2.97
C PHE A 122 -32.19 9.28 -3.33
N SER A 123 -31.63 9.49 -4.53
CA SER A 123 -31.31 10.82 -5.03
C SER A 123 -32.60 11.65 -5.16
N PRO A 124 -32.65 12.89 -4.65
CA PRO A 124 -33.74 13.79 -4.98
C PRO A 124 -33.79 14.02 -6.49
N ALA A 125 -35.00 14.16 -7.03
CA ALA A 125 -35.26 14.44 -8.44
C ALA A 125 -34.81 15.85 -8.85
#